data_AF-A0A0U2JF58-F1
#
_entry.id   AF-A0A0U2JF58-F1
#
_cell.length_a   1.000
_cell.length_b   1.000
_cell.length_c   1.000
_cell.angle_alpha   90.00
_cell.angle_beta   90.00
_cell.angle_gamma   90.00
#
_symmetry.space_group_name_H-M   'P 1'
#
loop_
_entity.id
_entity.type
_entity.pdbx_description
1 polymer ?
#
loop_
_entity_poly.entity_id
_entity_poly.type
_entity_poly.pdbx_seq_one_letter_code
_entity_poly.pdbx_strand_id
1 'polypeptide(L)'
;MANHFDDKLGDQKADGRYQYPAQSSAVQRSAQAASVHTFVESLLAADRHAQVVVVGDLNDYQFSPALHVLTTGTADQSGPSILTDLITTLPRDQRYTYVFDGISETLDHILVTSAVRGVHYQVVHLNAEFANQVSDHDPQVVDLRP
;
A
#
# COMPACT_ATOMS: atom_id res chain seq x y z
N MET A 1 -12.30 -3.09 2.86
CA MET A 1 -12.32 -3.29 1.40
C MET A 1 -11.06 -4.02 1.01
N ALA A 2 -11.18 -5.20 0.41
CA ALA A 2 -10.04 -5.97 -0.09
C ALA A 2 -9.76 -5.61 -1.56
N ASN A 3 -8.51 -5.38 -1.91
CA ASN A 3 -8.09 -4.99 -3.25
C ASN A 3 -6.90 -5.83 -3.71
N HIS A 4 -6.74 -5.92 -5.03
CA HIS A 4 -5.54 -6.43 -5.67
C HIS A 4 -5.29 -5.55 -6.89
N PHE A 5 -4.25 -4.72 -6.84
CA PHE A 5 -3.90 -3.85 -7.96
C PHE A 5 -3.05 -4.60 -8.98
N ASP A 6 -2.86 -3.99 -10.15
CA ASP A 6 -2.06 -4.55 -11.23
C ASP A 6 -0.63 -4.84 -10.78
N ASP A 7 -0.11 -6.01 -11.14
CA ASP A 7 1.24 -6.43 -10.77
C ASP A 7 2.32 -5.64 -11.52
N LYS A 8 3.58 -5.86 -11.12
CA LYS A 8 4.75 -5.18 -11.69
C LYS A 8 5.49 -6.01 -12.76
N LEU A 9 4.99 -7.16 -13.20
CA LEU A 9 5.72 -8.07 -14.11
C LEU A 9 6.05 -7.44 -15.47
N GLY A 10 5.29 -6.42 -15.88
CA GLY A 10 5.54 -5.63 -17.10
C GLY A 10 6.56 -4.49 -16.95
N ASP A 11 7.02 -4.20 -15.73
CA ASP A 11 7.93 -3.10 -15.45
C ASP A 11 9.40 -3.48 -15.66
N GLN A 12 10.23 -2.48 -15.91
CA GLN A 12 11.67 -2.68 -15.92
C GLN A 12 12.20 -2.88 -14.49
N LYS A 13 13.16 -3.80 -14.33
CA LYS A 13 13.78 -4.08 -13.03
C LYS A 13 14.43 -2.84 -12.42
N ALA A 14 14.27 -2.68 -11.12
CA ALA A 14 14.88 -1.58 -10.36
C ALA A 14 16.42 -1.64 -10.33
N ASP A 15 17.01 -2.83 -10.40
CA ASP A 15 18.45 -3.07 -10.55
C ASP A 15 18.91 -3.19 -12.02
N GLY A 16 18.02 -2.87 -12.96
CA GLY A 16 18.27 -3.00 -14.39
C GLY A 16 19.17 -1.90 -14.97
N ARG A 17 19.52 -2.08 -16.26
CA ARG A 17 20.39 -1.13 -17.00
C ARG A 17 19.80 0.27 -17.22
N TYR A 18 18.49 0.43 -17.06
CA TYR A 18 17.79 1.69 -17.29
C TYR A 18 17.45 2.34 -15.95
N GLN A 19 17.92 3.57 -15.75
CA GLN A 19 17.77 4.31 -14.51
C GLN A 19 17.31 5.75 -14.84
N TYR A 20 16.06 6.13 -14.55
CA TYR A 20 15.03 5.37 -13.83
C TYR A 20 14.38 4.25 -14.67
N PRO A 21 13.94 3.14 -14.03
CA PRO A 21 13.22 2.07 -14.72
C PRO A 21 11.84 2.55 -15.20
N ALA A 22 11.45 2.15 -16.41
CA ALA A 22 10.10 2.37 -16.89
C ALA A 22 9.10 1.48 -16.13
N GLN A 23 8.09 2.09 -15.52
CA GLN A 23 7.03 1.41 -14.76
C GLN A 23 5.70 1.58 -15.49
N SER A 24 5.46 0.77 -16.52
CA SER A 24 4.29 0.90 -17.38
C SER A 24 2.98 0.54 -16.67
N SER A 25 3.03 -0.42 -15.74
CA SER A 25 1.88 -0.86 -14.93
C SER A 25 1.43 0.20 -13.90
N ALA A 26 2.30 1.16 -13.54
CA ALA A 26 1.97 2.23 -12.59
C ALA A 26 0.79 3.12 -13.05
N VAL A 27 0.53 3.22 -14.36
CA VAL A 27 -0.62 3.94 -14.91
C VAL A 27 -1.92 3.26 -14.47
N GLN A 28 -2.00 1.93 -14.58
CA GLN A 28 -3.18 1.16 -14.18
C GLN A 28 -3.35 1.17 -12.67
N ARG A 29 -2.28 0.98 -11.90
CA ARG A 29 -2.34 1.10 -10.43
C ARG A 29 -2.83 2.46 -9.97
N SER A 30 -2.41 3.55 -10.62
CA SER A 30 -2.88 4.90 -10.29
C SER A 30 -4.38 5.08 -10.59
N ALA A 31 -4.90 4.47 -11.67
CA ALA A 31 -6.33 4.52 -11.99
C ALA A 31 -7.18 3.68 -11.01
N GLN A 32 -6.66 2.52 -10.58
CA GLN A 32 -7.26 1.70 -9.53
C GLN A 32 -7.28 2.45 -8.18
N ALA A 33 -6.15 3.07 -7.82
CA ALA A 33 -6.02 3.91 -6.63
C ALA A 33 -7.02 5.07 -6.61
N ALA A 34 -7.18 5.79 -7.74
CA ALA A 34 -8.16 6.86 -7.87
C ALA A 34 -9.59 6.34 -7.67
N SER A 35 -9.92 5.18 -8.23
CA SER A 35 -11.24 4.57 -8.08
C SER A 35 -11.57 4.25 -6.61
N VAL A 36 -10.60 3.69 -5.89
CA VAL A 36 -10.77 3.40 -4.45
C VAL A 36 -10.82 4.70 -3.64
N HIS A 37 -9.96 5.68 -3.94
CA HIS A 37 -9.96 6.99 -3.28
C HIS A 37 -11.33 7.67 -3.38
N THR A 38 -11.88 7.79 -4.59
CA THR A 38 -13.21 8.40 -4.82
C THR A 38 -14.30 7.66 -4.07
N PHE A 39 -14.22 6.33 -3.97
CA PHE A 39 -15.18 5.58 -3.18
C PHE A 39 -15.07 5.90 -1.69
N VAL A 40 -13.88 5.92 -1.10
CA VAL A 40 -13.68 6.29 0.31
C VAL A 40 -14.11 7.74 0.57
N GLU A 41 -13.80 8.66 -0.34
CA GLU A 41 -14.26 10.05 -0.27
C GLU A 41 -15.79 10.12 -0.26
N SER A 42 -16.48 9.32 -1.08
CA SER A 42 -17.95 9.27 -1.09
C SER A 42 -18.54 8.77 0.24
N LEU A 43 -17.87 7.80 0.90
CA LEU A 43 -18.27 7.33 2.22
C LEU A 43 -18.08 8.42 3.27
N LEU A 44 -16.96 9.14 3.23
CA LEU A 44 -16.66 10.23 4.16
C LEU A 44 -17.57 11.45 3.95
N ALA A 45 -18.02 11.68 2.72
CA ALA A 45 -19.00 12.71 2.41
C ALA A 45 -20.39 12.37 2.99
N ALA A 46 -20.77 11.10 2.98
CA ALA A 46 -22.02 10.61 3.60
C ALA A 46 -21.93 10.55 5.13
N ASP A 47 -20.78 10.15 5.67
CA ASP A 47 -20.49 10.10 7.10
C ASP A 47 -19.02 10.44 7.37
N ARG A 48 -18.76 11.61 7.96
CA ARG A 48 -17.40 12.05 8.30
C ARG A 48 -16.70 11.19 9.34
N HIS A 49 -17.42 10.28 10.01
CA HIS A 49 -16.88 9.32 10.96
C HIS A 49 -16.85 7.88 10.43
N ALA A 50 -17.05 7.68 9.12
CA ALA A 50 -16.97 6.36 8.52
C ALA A 50 -15.62 5.69 8.81
N GLN A 51 -15.68 4.53 9.46
CA GLN A 51 -14.52 3.68 9.73
C GLN A 51 -14.27 2.80 8.51
N VAL A 52 -13.25 3.15 7.72
CA VAL A 52 -12.91 2.43 6.50
C VAL A 52 -11.51 1.86 6.64
N VAL A 53 -11.39 0.58 6.28
CA VAL A 53 -10.11 -0.12 6.14
C VAL A 53 -9.98 -0.54 4.68
N VAL A 54 -8.94 -0.06 4.01
CA VAL A 54 -8.53 -0.49 2.66
C VAL A 54 -7.36 -1.44 2.85
N VAL A 55 -7.46 -2.66 2.34
CA VAL A 55 -6.45 -3.71 2.54
C VAL A 55 -6.19 -4.45 1.24
N GLY A 56 -4.97 -4.94 1.06
CA GLY A 56 -4.63 -5.92 0.03
C GLY A 56 -3.25 -5.69 -0.57
N ASP A 57 -2.93 -6.48 -1.58
CA ASP A 57 -1.75 -6.30 -2.42
C ASP A 57 -2.01 -5.16 -3.41
N LEU A 58 -1.42 -4.00 -3.12
CA LEU A 58 -1.53 -2.82 -3.98
C LEU A 58 -0.37 -2.70 -4.97
N ASN A 59 0.55 -3.67 -4.95
CA ASN A 59 1.65 -3.83 -5.90
C ASN A 59 2.54 -2.58 -6.07
N ASP A 60 2.63 -1.70 -5.06
CA ASP A 60 3.45 -0.51 -5.17
C ASP A 60 3.93 0.01 -3.82
N TYR A 61 5.03 0.76 -3.83
CA TYR A 61 5.63 1.28 -2.61
C TYR A 61 4.71 2.29 -1.92
N GLN A 62 4.86 2.41 -0.60
CA GLN A 62 4.20 3.40 0.25
C GLN A 62 4.48 4.87 -0.15
N PHE A 63 5.52 5.12 -0.93
CA PHE A 63 5.89 6.43 -1.48
C PHE A 63 5.57 6.58 -2.98
N SER A 64 4.89 5.61 -3.57
CA SER A 64 4.56 5.63 -5.00
C SER A 64 3.48 6.66 -5.32
N PRO A 65 3.46 7.19 -6.56
CA PRO A 65 2.36 8.01 -7.03
C PRO A 65 0.98 7.36 -6.86
N ALA A 66 0.87 6.04 -7.01
CA ALA A 66 -0.39 5.33 -6.83
C ALA A 66 -0.89 5.40 -5.37
N LEU A 67 0.00 5.19 -4.39
CA LEU A 67 -0.35 5.32 -2.97
C LEU A 67 -0.63 6.78 -2.57
N HIS A 68 0.01 7.75 -3.22
CA HIS A 68 -0.34 9.16 -3.06
C HIS A 68 -1.76 9.44 -3.58
N VAL A 69 -2.08 9.00 -4.79
CA VAL A 69 -3.44 9.11 -5.34
C VAL A 69 -4.46 8.44 -4.42
N LEU A 70 -4.17 7.25 -3.89
CA LEU A 70 -5.08 6.56 -2.96
C LEU A 70 -5.34 7.39 -1.69
N THR A 71 -4.31 8.03 -1.15
CA THR A 71 -4.41 8.74 0.13
C THR A 71 -4.90 10.18 0.02
N THR A 72 -4.51 10.91 -1.03
CA THR A 72 -4.77 12.36 -1.20
C THR A 72 -5.59 12.72 -2.44
N GLY A 73 -5.86 11.77 -3.33
CA GLY A 73 -6.51 12.01 -4.61
C GLY A 73 -5.57 12.61 -5.66
N THR A 74 -4.30 12.82 -5.31
CA THR A 74 -3.30 13.43 -6.20
C THR A 74 -1.97 12.67 -6.13
N ALA A 75 -1.29 12.53 -7.27
CA ALA A 75 -0.02 11.80 -7.35
C ALA A 75 1.15 12.53 -6.64
N ASP A 76 1.05 13.85 -6.50
CA ASP A 76 2.06 14.72 -5.91
C ASP A 76 1.82 15.04 -4.43
N GLN A 77 0.84 14.38 -3.80
CA GLN A 77 0.41 14.60 -2.41
C GLN A 77 -0.09 16.01 -2.09
N SER A 78 -0.42 16.84 -3.09
CA SER A 78 -0.95 18.18 -2.87
C SER A 78 -2.35 18.21 -2.22
N GLY A 79 -3.12 17.13 -2.33
CA GLY A 79 -4.43 16.98 -1.71
C GLY A 79 -4.39 16.63 -0.22
N PRO A 80 -5.50 16.85 0.53
CA PRO A 80 -5.59 16.42 1.91
C PRO A 80 -5.63 14.89 1.99
N SER A 81 -4.86 14.31 2.92
CA SER A 81 -4.91 12.87 3.17
C SER A 81 -6.20 12.46 3.87
N ILE A 82 -6.93 11.51 3.28
CA ILE A 82 -8.15 10.90 3.85
C ILE A 82 -7.91 9.49 4.42
N LEU A 83 -6.78 8.89 4.08
CA LEU A 83 -6.34 7.57 4.49
C LEU A 83 -4.91 7.62 5.01
N THR A 84 -4.65 6.94 6.13
CA THR A 84 -3.30 6.70 6.65
C THR A 84 -2.88 5.28 6.31
N ASP A 85 -1.78 5.15 5.58
CA ASP A 85 -1.14 3.86 5.32
C ASP A 85 -0.33 3.40 6.54
N LEU A 86 -0.76 2.29 7.16
CA LEU A 86 -0.20 1.85 8.45
C LEU A 86 1.25 1.40 8.35
N ILE A 87 1.72 0.94 7.18
CA ILE A 87 3.12 0.57 7.01
C ILE A 87 4.06 1.76 7.16
N THR A 88 3.58 2.98 6.92
CA THR A 88 4.35 4.22 7.13
C THR A 88 4.57 4.56 8.60
N THR A 89 3.89 3.87 9.53
CA THR A 89 4.03 4.04 10.98
C THR A 89 5.16 3.22 11.58
N LEU A 90 5.64 2.18 10.88
CA LEU A 90 6.75 1.35 11.33
C LEU A 90 8.11 2.04 11.16
N PRO A 91 9.16 1.60 11.88
CA PRO A 91 10.55 1.89 11.53
C PRO A 91 10.84 1.58 10.06
N ARG A 92 11.71 2.37 9.41
CA ARG A 92 11.95 2.25 7.95
C ARG A 92 12.43 0.87 7.51
N ASP A 93 13.23 0.24 8.35
CA ASP A 93 13.79 -1.10 8.18
C ASP A 93 12.77 -2.23 8.38
N GLN A 94 11.50 -1.92 8.65
CA GLN A 94 10.39 -2.88 8.80
C GLN A 94 9.29 -2.67 7.75
N ARG A 95 9.50 -1.77 6.78
CA ARG A 95 8.49 -1.38 5.77
C ARG A 95 8.63 -2.21 4.50
N TYR A 96 8.42 -3.51 4.60
CA TYR A 96 8.38 -4.41 3.45
C TYR A 96 7.50 -5.59 3.78
N THR A 97 6.89 -6.16 2.75
CA THR A 97 6.12 -7.41 2.84
C THR A 97 6.61 -8.43 1.83
N TYR A 98 7.53 -8.07 0.94
CA TYR A 98 8.00 -8.91 -0.15
C TYR A 98 9.49 -8.64 -0.39
N VAL A 99 10.25 -9.65 -0.82
CA VAL A 99 11.66 -9.50 -1.20
C VAL A 99 11.87 -10.16 -2.55
N PHE A 100 12.27 -9.37 -3.55
CA PHE A 100 12.52 -9.86 -4.91
C PHE A 100 13.90 -9.48 -5.40
N ASP A 101 14.68 -10.47 -5.84
CA ASP A 101 16.05 -10.30 -6.30
C ASP A 101 16.92 -9.48 -5.31
N GLY A 102 16.65 -9.60 -4.01
CA GLY A 102 17.36 -8.89 -2.93
C GLY A 102 16.85 -7.48 -2.65
N ILE A 103 15.74 -7.06 -3.25
CA ILE A 103 15.10 -5.76 -3.03
C ILE A 103 13.86 -5.97 -2.16
N SER A 104 13.84 -5.35 -0.98
CA SER A 104 12.68 -5.32 -0.10
C SER A 104 11.64 -4.35 -0.64
N GLU A 105 10.42 -4.84 -0.89
CA GLU A 105 9.29 -4.06 -1.39
C GLU A 105 8.15 -4.05 -0.38
N THR A 106 7.48 -2.90 -0.28
CA THR A 106 6.10 -2.88 0.24
C THR A 106 5.18 -3.11 -0.95
N LEU A 107 4.45 -4.22 -0.95
CA LEU A 107 3.39 -4.47 -1.94
C LEU A 107 2.02 -4.52 -1.27
N ASP A 108 1.96 -5.09 -0.08
CA ASP A 108 0.72 -5.18 0.70
C ASP A 108 0.55 -3.94 1.57
N HIS A 109 -0.68 -3.48 1.72
CA HIS A 109 -1.00 -2.35 2.57
C HIS A 109 -2.26 -2.59 3.40
N ILE A 110 -2.30 -1.94 4.56
CA ILE A 110 -3.51 -1.67 5.33
C ILE A 110 -3.58 -0.16 5.53
N LEU A 111 -4.58 0.48 4.93
CA LEU A 111 -4.85 1.91 5.09
C LEU A 111 -6.16 2.12 5.84
N VAL A 112 -6.21 3.13 6.69
CA VAL A 112 -7.38 3.42 7.53
C VAL A 112 -7.78 4.89 7.50
N THR A 113 -9.08 5.16 7.64
CA THR A 113 -9.57 6.52 7.90
C THR A 113 -9.24 6.94 9.34
N SER A 114 -9.18 8.25 9.59
CA SER A 114 -8.85 8.80 10.93
C SER A 114 -9.84 8.45 12.04
N ALA A 115 -11.04 8.00 11.67
CA ALA A 115 -12.07 7.50 12.58
C ALA A 115 -11.75 6.11 13.15
N VAL A 116 -10.84 5.35 12.54
CA VAL A 116 -10.30 4.11 13.10
C VAL A 116 -9.29 4.47 14.19
N ARG A 117 -9.59 4.09 15.44
CA ARG A 117 -8.78 4.40 16.63
C ARG A 117 -8.14 3.13 17.20
N GLY A 118 -7.23 3.31 18.15
CA GLY A 118 -6.63 2.20 18.88
C GLY A 118 -5.86 1.23 18.00
N VAL A 119 -5.25 1.72 16.93
CA VAL A 119 -4.55 0.91 15.92
C VAL A 119 -3.20 0.47 16.45
N HIS A 120 -2.96 -0.84 16.46
CA HIS A 120 -1.65 -1.45 16.64
C HIS A 120 -1.35 -2.32 15.41
N TYR A 121 -0.22 -2.08 14.76
CA TYR A 121 0.09 -2.64 13.45
C TYR A 121 1.50 -3.22 13.41
N GLN A 122 1.66 -4.33 12.71
CA GLN A 122 2.96 -4.96 12.46
C GLN A 122 2.95 -5.78 11.17
N VAL A 123 4.14 -5.94 10.58
CA VAL A 123 4.43 -7.00 9.60
C VAL A 123 5.04 -8.17 10.37
N VAL A 124 4.58 -9.39 10.09
CA VAL A 124 5.17 -10.59 10.69
C VAL A 124 6.15 -11.21 9.70
N HIS A 125 7.43 -10.89 9.87
CA HIS A 125 8.53 -11.36 9.01
C HIS A 125 8.82 -12.85 9.21
N LEU A 126 8.08 -13.70 8.52
CA LEU A 126 8.17 -15.17 8.63
C LEU A 126 8.33 -15.85 7.27
N ASN A 127 8.19 -15.10 6.18
CA ASN A 127 8.13 -15.58 4.80
C ASN A 127 9.21 -14.92 3.94
N ALA A 128 9.11 -13.60 3.69
CA ALA A 128 9.78 -12.93 2.58
C ALA A 128 11.31 -13.09 2.59
N GLU A 129 11.92 -13.20 3.78
CA GLU A 129 13.37 -13.32 3.95
C GLU A 129 13.92 -14.76 3.85
N PHE A 130 13.04 -15.76 3.87
CA PHE A 130 13.41 -17.16 4.00
C PHE A 130 13.30 -17.88 2.66
N ALA A 131 14.14 -18.89 2.40
CA ALA A 131 14.05 -19.68 1.17
C ALA A 131 12.92 -20.73 1.18
N ASN A 132 12.53 -21.20 2.36
CA ASN A 132 11.40 -22.13 2.53
C ASN A 132 10.17 -21.32 2.96
N GLN A 133 9.38 -20.95 1.97
CA GLN A 133 8.27 -20.01 2.11
C GLN A 133 6.92 -20.73 2.03
N VAL A 134 5.97 -20.34 2.87
CA VAL A 134 4.55 -20.71 2.69
C VAL A 134 3.85 -19.73 1.75
N SER A 135 4.32 -18.49 1.73
CA SER A 135 3.95 -17.40 0.84
C SER A 135 5.22 -16.60 0.56
N ASP A 136 5.36 -15.99 -0.60
CA ASP A 136 6.42 -15.02 -0.91
C ASP A 136 6.20 -13.67 -0.21
N HIS A 137 4.97 -13.43 0.26
CA HIS A 137 4.60 -12.26 1.06
C HIS A 137 4.56 -12.55 2.57
N ASP A 138 5.01 -11.59 3.38
CA ASP A 138 4.80 -11.55 4.83
C ASP A 138 3.38 -11.06 5.17
N PRO A 139 2.67 -11.74 6.09
CA PRO A 139 1.37 -11.28 6.52
C PRO A 139 1.47 -10.02 7.39
N GLN A 140 0.47 -9.15 7.25
CA GLN A 140 0.27 -7.99 8.11
C GLN A 140 -0.82 -8.25 9.14
N VAL A 141 -0.61 -7.76 10.36
CA VAL A 141 -1.59 -7.86 11.45
C VAL A 141 -1.91 -6.47 11.96
N VAL A 142 -3.20 -6.18 12.07
CA VAL A 142 -3.70 -4.97 12.70
C VAL A 142 -4.69 -5.33 13.82
N ASP A 143 -4.43 -4.84 15.02
CA ASP A 143 -5.35 -4.88 16.15
C ASP A 143 -6.06 -3.52 16.25
N LEU A 144 -7.38 -3.53 16.23
CA LEU A 144 -8.22 -2.35 16.38
C LEU A 144 -8.90 -2.38 17.76
N ARG A 145 -8.53 -1.45 18.63
CA ARG A 145 -9.14 -1.33 19.97
C ARG A 145 -10.26 -0.28 19.98
N PRO A 146 -11.42 -0.57 20.61
CA PRO A 146 -12.51 0.40 20.78
C PRO A 146 -12.09 1.64 21.57
#